data_AF-A0A015LEM9-F1
#
_entry.id   AF-A0A015LEM9-F1
#
_cell.length_a   1.000
_cell.length_b   1.000
_cell.length_c   1.000
_cell.angle_alpha   90.00
_cell.angle_beta   90.00
_cell.angle_gamma   90.00
#
_symmetry.space_group_name_H-M   'P 1'
#
loop_
_entity.id
_entity.type
_entity.pdbx_description
1 polymer ?
#
loop_
_entity_poly.entity_id
_entity_poly.type
_entity_poly.pdbx_seq_one_letter_code
_entity_poly.pdbx_strand_id
1 'polypeptide(L)'
;MTLLLRSLLLLKEKEFQVSSIQAKIDAWNDNFTNDISTFIESALSRTRRRIVLDRVIIDHPTRPTLLTSPDAIDQEVIEHFQNFVYN
;
A
#
# COMPACT_ATOMS: atom_id res chain seq x y z
N MET A 1 6.51 -24.69 -29.75
CA MET A 1 5.06 -24.44 -29.52
C MET A 1 4.73 -24.27 -28.04
N THR A 2 5.07 -25.23 -27.17
CA THR A 2 4.73 -25.24 -25.73
C THR A 2 5.32 -24.07 -24.90
N LEU A 3 6.54 -23.64 -25.20
CA LEU A 3 7.16 -22.49 -24.51
C LEU A 3 6.43 -21.16 -24.81
N LEU A 4 5.96 -20.96 -26.04
CA LEU A 4 5.21 -19.76 -26.43
C LEU A 4 3.84 -19.70 -25.74
N LEU A 5 3.13 -20.82 -25.68
CA LEU A 5 1.87 -20.94 -24.94
C LEU A 5 2.04 -20.66 -23.45
N ARG A 6 3.11 -21.19 -22.83
CA ARG A 6 3.39 -20.95 -21.42
C ARG A 6 3.72 -19.48 -21.14
N SER A 7 4.53 -18.85 -21.99
CA SER A 7 4.85 -17.42 -21.86
C SER A 7 3.61 -16.55 -22.05
N LEU A 8 2.73 -16.88 -23.01
CA LEU A 8 1.47 -16.16 -23.21
C LEU A 8 0.54 -16.30 -21.99
N LEU A 9 0.44 -17.51 -21.42
CA LEU A 9 -0.37 -17.74 -20.22
C LEU A 9 0.12 -16.90 -19.03
N LEU A 10 1.44 -16.90 -18.77
CA LEU A 10 2.02 -16.11 -17.68
C LEU A 10 1.80 -14.60 -17.88
N LEU A 11 1.86 -14.13 -19.14
CA LEU A 11 1.53 -12.74 -19.44
C LEU A 11 0.07 -12.43 -19.12
N LYS A 12 -0.88 -13.28 -19.54
CA LYS A 12 -2.30 -13.11 -19.26
C LYS A 12 -2.64 -13.19 -17.78
N GLU A 13 -1.98 -14.08 -17.05
CA GLU A 13 -2.12 -14.16 -15.60
C GLU A 13 -1.65 -12.86 -14.93
N LYS A 14 -0.50 -12.32 -15.34
CA LYS A 14 0.02 -11.05 -14.81
C LYS A 14 -0.90 -9.88 -15.15
N GLU A 15 -1.41 -9.80 -16.39
CA GLU A 15 -2.40 -8.79 -16.79
C GLU A 15 -3.65 -8.87 -15.91
N PHE A 16 -4.20 -10.08 -15.72
CA PHE A 16 -5.37 -10.29 -14.86
C PHE A 16 -5.10 -9.90 -13.40
N GLN A 17 -3.93 -10.27 -12.85
CA GLN A 17 -3.56 -9.91 -11.49
C GLN A 17 -3.53 -8.39 -11.31
N VAL A 18 -2.85 -7.66 -12.21
CA VAL A 18 -2.77 -6.20 -12.18
C VAL A 18 -4.15 -5.57 -12.29
N SER A 19 -4.97 -6.00 -13.24
CA SER A 19 -6.35 -5.49 -13.40
C SER A 19 -7.21 -5.77 -12.16
N SER A 20 -7.09 -6.94 -11.53
CA SER A 20 -7.87 -7.27 -10.33
C SER A 20 -7.45 -6.45 -9.11
N ILE A 21 -6.14 -6.14 -9.01
CA ILE A 21 -5.63 -5.26 -7.95
C ILE A 21 -6.18 -3.85 -8.15
N GLN A 22 -6.11 -3.33 -9.37
CA GLN A 22 -6.63 -1.99 -9.68
C GLN A 22 -8.13 -1.89 -9.42
N ALA A 23 -8.93 -2.84 -9.92
CA ALA A 23 -10.38 -2.85 -9.68
C ALA A 23 -10.74 -2.88 -8.18
N LYS A 24 -9.96 -3.59 -7.36
CA LYS A 24 -10.14 -3.58 -5.90
C LYS A 24 -9.75 -2.25 -5.27
N ILE A 25 -8.70 -1.59 -5.75
CA ILE A 25 -8.31 -0.25 -5.29
C ILE A 25 -9.41 0.75 -5.65
N ASP A 26 -9.93 0.70 -6.88
CA ASP A 26 -10.98 1.61 -7.34
C ASP A 26 -12.26 1.45 -6.52
N ALA A 27 -12.73 0.22 -6.30
CA ALA A 27 -13.89 -0.06 -5.45
C ALA A 27 -13.65 0.36 -3.99
N TRP A 28 -12.43 0.22 -3.49
CA TRP A 28 -12.08 0.65 -2.14
C TRP A 28 -12.10 2.18 -2.01
N ASN A 29 -11.58 2.91 -3.00
CA ASN A 29 -11.63 4.37 -3.05
C ASN A 29 -13.06 4.90 -3.21
N ASP A 30 -13.88 4.22 -4.01
CA ASP A 30 -15.30 4.55 -4.17
C ASP A 30 -16.03 4.40 -2.83
N ASN A 31 -15.87 3.27 -2.14
CA ASN A 31 -16.43 3.08 -0.80
C ASN A 31 -15.90 4.13 0.19
N PHE A 32 -14.60 4.44 0.17
CA PHE A 32 -14.04 5.47 1.06
C PHE A 32 -14.73 6.83 0.86
N THR A 33 -15.05 7.18 -0.38
CA THR A 33 -15.65 8.48 -0.75
C THR A 33 -17.16 8.50 -0.53
N ASN A 34 -17.84 7.42 -0.94
CA ASN A 34 -19.29 7.38 -1.14
C ASN A 34 -20.03 6.47 -0.14
N ASP A 35 -19.35 5.52 0.51
CA ASP A 35 -19.93 4.58 1.47
C ASP A 35 -18.93 4.18 2.58
N ILE A 36 -18.75 5.11 3.52
CA ILE A 36 -17.84 4.96 4.66
C ILE A 36 -18.17 3.70 5.50
N SER A 37 -19.44 3.30 5.58
CA SER A 37 -19.84 2.11 6.35
C SER A 37 -19.25 0.84 5.74
N THR A 38 -19.48 0.65 4.43
CA THR A 38 -18.92 -0.50 3.70
C THR A 38 -17.39 -0.47 3.71
N PHE A 39 -16.78 0.71 3.62
CA PHE A 39 -15.34 0.86 3.76
C PHE A 39 -14.83 0.34 5.12
N ILE A 40 -15.46 0.76 6.23
CA ILE A 40 -15.05 0.37 7.59
C ILE A 40 -15.22 -1.14 7.78
N GLU A 41 -16.36 -1.71 7.38
CA GLU A 41 -16.60 -3.16 7.49
C GLU A 41 -15.58 -3.97 6.68
N SER A 42 -15.28 -3.53 5.46
CA SER A 42 -14.25 -4.14 4.61
C SER A 42 -12.86 -4.03 5.26
N ALA A 43 -12.51 -2.87 5.84
CA ALA A 43 -11.22 -2.68 6.49
C ALA A 43 -11.06 -3.57 7.73
N LEU A 44 -12.09 -3.70 8.56
CA LEU A 44 -12.07 -4.47 9.81
C LEU A 44 -12.11 -5.99 9.58
N SER A 45 -12.73 -6.45 8.49
CA SER A 45 -12.79 -7.88 8.15
C SER A 45 -11.49 -8.42 7.55
N ARG A 46 -10.58 -7.55 7.11
CA ARG A 46 -9.28 -7.97 6.53
C ARG A 46 -8.37 -8.57 7.59
N THR A 47 -7.70 -9.66 7.23
CA THR A 47 -6.60 -10.19 8.02
C THR A 47 -5.52 -9.13 8.20
N ARG A 48 -5.19 -8.82 9.46
CA ARG A 48 -4.18 -7.82 9.79
C ARG A 48 -2.84 -8.20 9.18
N ARG A 49 -2.28 -7.32 8.36
CA ARG A 49 -0.93 -7.42 7.82
C ARG A 49 -0.04 -6.44 8.57
N ARG A 50 1.18 -6.85 8.91
CA ARG A 50 2.18 -6.01 9.56
C ARG A 50 3.43 -5.97 8.68
N ILE A 51 3.99 -4.77 8.52
CA ILE A 51 5.34 -4.57 8.02
C ILE A 51 6.20 -4.10 9.19
N VAL A 52 7.46 -4.51 9.20
CA VAL A 52 8.47 -4.00 10.14
C VAL A 52 9.36 -3.06 9.32
N LEU A 53 9.54 -1.84 9.82
CA LEU A 53 10.38 -0.84 9.19
C LEU A 53 11.68 -0.76 9.97
N ASP A 54 12.76 -1.23 9.38
CA ASP A 54 14.08 -1.17 10.01
C ASP A 54 14.80 0.15 9.73
N ARG A 55 14.36 0.89 8.70
CA ARG A 55 14.94 2.14 8.24
C ARG A 55 13.87 3.02 7.62
N VAL A 56 13.92 4.32 7.92
CA VAL A 56 13.05 5.34 7.33
C VAL A 56 13.91 6.50 6.85
N ILE A 57 13.64 6.99 5.64
CA ILE A 57 14.26 8.22 5.12
C ILE A 57 13.25 9.34 5.29
N ILE A 58 13.64 10.37 6.05
CA ILE A 58 12.93 11.63 6.08
C ILE A 58 13.47 12.48 4.93
N ASP A 59 12.60 12.78 3.97
CA ASP A 59 12.92 13.66 2.86
C ASP A 59 12.86 15.11 3.36
N HIS A 60 14.01 15.79 3.32
CA HIS A 60 14.12 17.20 3.70
C HIS A 60 14.97 17.91 2.64
N PRO A 61 14.52 19.07 2.13
CA PRO A 61 15.05 19.70 0.92
C PRO A 61 16.55 20.00 0.97
N THR A 62 17.11 20.23 2.16
CA THR A 62 18.54 20.53 2.33
C THR A 62 19.34 19.41 3.00
N ARG A 63 18.67 18.45 3.65
CA ARG A 63 19.36 17.41 4.43
C ARG A 63 18.45 16.21 4.71
N PRO A 64 18.33 15.27 3.76
CA PRO A 64 17.62 14.02 4.02
C PRO A 64 18.29 13.27 5.18
N THR A 65 17.46 12.65 6.03
CA THR A 65 17.93 11.98 7.25
C THR A 65 17.49 10.52 7.25
N LEU A 66 18.45 9.60 7.45
CA LEU A 66 18.16 8.17 7.59
C LEU A 66 18.00 7.82 9.07
N LEU A 67 16.79 7.42 9.45
CA LEU A 67 16.50 6.89 10.77
C LEU A 67 16.79 5.39 10.82
N THR A 68 17.44 4.97 11.90
CA THR A 68 17.76 3.56 12.21
C THR A 68 17.42 3.18 13.65
N SER A 69 17.18 4.16 14.53
CA SER A 69 16.74 3.92 15.91
C SER A 69 15.25 3.56 15.89
N PRO A 70 14.82 2.46 16.55
CA PRO A 70 13.41 2.07 16.61
C PRO A 70 12.49 3.18 17.11
N ASP A 71 12.85 3.88 18.19
CA ASP A 71 12.00 4.94 18.76
C ASP A 71 11.83 6.12 17.80
N ALA A 72 12.90 6.47 17.07
CA ALA A 72 12.84 7.54 16.08
C ALA A 72 12.00 7.13 14.86
N ILE A 73 12.12 5.88 14.42
CA ILE A 73 11.30 5.32 13.34
C ILE A 73 9.83 5.31 13.75
N ASP A 74 9.50 4.83 14.95
CA ASP A 74 8.12 4.77 15.42
C ASP A 74 7.51 6.16 15.51
N GLN A 75 8.24 7.14 16.07
CA GLN A 75 7.77 8.53 16.15
C GLN A 75 7.49 9.12 14.76
N GLU A 76 8.43 8.99 13.83
CA GLU A 76 8.29 9.53 12.46
C GLU A 76 7.14 8.84 11.70
N VAL A 77 7.01 7.53 11.82
CA VAL A 77 5.94 6.76 11.15
C VAL A 77 4.57 7.16 11.69
N ILE A 78 4.44 7.32 13.02
CA ILE A 78 3.19 7.78 13.63
C ILE A 78 2.84 9.18 13.14
N GLU A 79 3.79 10.12 13.20
CA GLU A 79 3.58 11.50 12.78
C GLU A 79 3.20 11.60 11.30
N HIS A 80 3.91 10.87 10.42
CA HIS A 80 3.62 10.83 9.01
C HIS A 80 2.20 10.32 8.74
N PHE A 81 1.84 9.12 9.21
CA PHE A 81 0.55 8.52 8.88
C PHE A 81 -0.65 9.19 9.57
N GLN A 82 -0.45 9.90 10.69
CA GLN A 82 -1.52 10.69 11.31
C GLN A 82 -1.79 12.01 10.60
N ASN A 83 -0.76 12.63 10.00
CA ASN A 83 -0.88 13.95 9.38
C ASN A 83 -0.86 13.90 7.83
N PHE A 84 -0.67 12.73 7.23
CA PHE A 84 -0.55 12.55 5.77
C PHE A 84 -1.71 13.16 4.96
N VAL A 85 -2.91 13.25 5.54
CA VAL A 85 -4.10 13.78 4.86
C VAL A 85 -4.04 15.31 4.66
N TYR A 86 -3.12 16.02 5.33
CA TYR A 86 -3.05 17.49 5.32
C TYR A 86 -1.82 18.08 4.59
N ASN A 87 -1.00 17.25 3.94
CA ASN A 87 0.16 17.69 3.15
C ASN A 87 -0.05 17.46 1.66
#